data_AF-A0A2N3HLK2-F1
#
_entry.id   AF-A0A2N3HLK2-F1
#
_cell.length_a   1.000
_cell.length_b   1.000
_cell.length_c   1.000
_cell.angle_alpha   90.00
_cell.angle_beta   90.00
_cell.angle_gamma   90.00
#
_symmetry.space_group_name_H-M   'P 1'
#
loop_
_entity.id
_entity.type
_entity.pdbx_description
1 polymer ?
#
loop_
_entity_poly.entity_id
_entity_poly.type
_entity_poly.pdbx_seq_one_letter_code
_entity_poly.pdbx_strand_id
1 'polypeptide(L)'
;MKNFILFILALLFFCQTYSQINFTVDAGDQAYDFIGIDDNGEEIKLSDYNGKKYILLNITATYCGPCWGTYNQMNKVQEKYKNELKVISFHWDNEKEQWYKMAQKANIDFK
;
A
#
# COMPACT_ATOMS: atom_id res chain seq x y z
N MET A 1 -48.15 18.30 -5.84
CA MET A 1 -47.23 18.00 -4.70
C MET A 1 -46.75 16.56 -4.67
N LYS A 2 -47.64 15.56 -4.80
CA LYS A 2 -47.27 14.13 -4.79
C LYS A 2 -46.23 13.74 -5.87
N ASN A 3 -46.41 14.24 -7.09
CA ASN A 3 -45.49 13.98 -8.21
C ASN A 3 -44.12 14.63 -7.99
N PHE A 4 -44.05 15.79 -7.33
CA PHE A 4 -42.80 16.46 -7.01
C PHE A 4 -42.00 15.70 -5.94
N ILE A 5 -42.68 15.13 -4.95
CA ILE A 5 -42.08 14.25 -3.93
C ILE A 5 -41.56 12.97 -4.58
N LEU A 6 -42.30 12.38 -5.53
CA LEU A 6 -41.85 11.21 -6.31
C LEU A 6 -40.58 11.50 -7.13
N PHE A 7 -40.49 12.67 -7.76
CA PHE A 7 -39.27 13.09 -8.48
C PHE A 7 -38.07 13.30 -7.54
N ILE A 8 -38.27 13.90 -6.37
CA ILE A 8 -37.21 14.07 -5.37
C ILE A 8 -36.74 12.72 -4.83
N LEU A 9 -37.66 11.80 -4.52
CA LEU A 9 -37.30 10.45 -4.07
C LEU A 9 -36.56 9.66 -5.15
N ALA A 10 -36.95 9.78 -6.43
CA ALA A 10 -36.25 9.17 -7.55
C ALA A 10 -34.83 9.74 -7.74
N LEU A 11 -34.66 11.06 -7.64
CA LEU A 11 -33.36 11.73 -7.70
C LEU A 11 -32.42 11.33 -6.54
N LEU A 12 -32.96 11.20 -5.33
CA LEU A 12 -32.22 10.73 -4.16
C LEU A 12 -31.80 9.26 -4.29
N PHE A 13 -32.65 8.42 -4.89
CA PHE A 13 -32.31 7.03 -5.20
C PHE A 13 -31.23 6.92 -6.29
N PHE A 14 -31.30 7.76 -7.31
CA PHE A 14 -30.32 7.81 -8.40
C PHE A 14 -28.95 8.30 -7.91
N CYS A 15 -28.93 9.24 -6.94
CA CYS A 15 -27.70 9.73 -6.31
C CYS A 15 -26.94 8.63 -5.52
N GLN A 16 -27.66 7.75 -4.82
CA GLN A 16 -27.07 6.64 -4.07
C GLN A 16 -26.35 5.62 -4.98
N THR A 17 -26.77 5.48 -6.24
CA THR A 17 -26.14 4.55 -7.20
C THR A 17 -24.90 5.12 -7.90
N TYR A 18 -24.65 6.44 -7.83
CA TYR A 18 -23.46 7.06 -8.44
C TYR A 18 -22.19 6.92 -7.59
N SER A 19 -22.28 6.63 -6.28
CA SER A 19 -21.12 6.70 -5.39
C SER A 19 -20.18 5.48 -5.39
N GLN A 20 -20.47 4.45 -6.19
CA GLN A 20 -19.64 3.24 -6.24
C GLN A 20 -18.73 3.26 -7.47
N ILE A 21 -17.83 4.25 -7.58
CA ILE A 21 -16.67 4.12 -8.48
C ILE A 21 -15.76 3.06 -7.84
N ASN A 22 -15.95 1.81 -8.22
CA ASN A 22 -15.06 0.73 -7.84
C ASN A 22 -13.78 0.86 -8.66
N PHE A 23 -12.74 1.45 -8.07
CA PHE A 23 -11.39 1.35 -8.61
C PHE A 23 -10.89 -0.08 -8.39
N THR A 24 -10.79 -0.85 -9.46
CA THR A 24 -10.12 -2.15 -9.46
C THR A 24 -8.69 -1.97 -9.97
N VAL A 25 -7.76 -2.78 -9.46
CA VAL A 25 -6.38 -2.83 -9.94
C VAL A 25 -6.19 -4.19 -10.61
N ASP A 26 -5.82 -4.18 -11.89
CA ASP A 26 -5.62 -5.36 -12.70
C ASP A 26 -4.13 -5.54 -13.09
N ALA A 27 -3.77 -6.77 -13.45
CA ALA A 27 -2.42 -7.06 -13.91
C ALA A 27 -2.14 -6.33 -15.23
N GLY A 28 -1.05 -5.54 -15.26
CA GLY A 28 -0.68 -4.69 -16.39
C GLY A 28 -1.08 -3.23 -16.22
N ASP A 29 -1.88 -2.90 -15.21
CA ASP A 29 -2.15 -1.51 -14.86
C ASP A 29 -0.89 -0.79 -14.41
N GLN A 30 -0.84 0.50 -14.71
CA GLN A 30 0.17 1.38 -14.14
C GLN A 30 -0.11 1.54 -12.64
N ALA A 31 0.89 1.24 -11.81
CA ALA A 31 0.79 1.45 -10.38
C ALA A 31 0.49 2.92 -10.06
N TYR A 32 -0.42 3.14 -9.11
CA TYR A 32 -0.67 4.48 -8.58
C TYR A 32 0.59 5.02 -7.91
N ASP A 33 0.94 6.24 -8.29
CA ASP A 33 2.08 6.92 -7.70
C ASP A 33 1.73 7.46 -6.32
N PHE A 34 2.71 7.47 -5.43
CA PHE A 34 2.58 8.01 -4.09
C PHE A 34 3.90 8.61 -3.63
N ILE A 35 3.81 9.52 -2.66
CA ILE A 35 4.95 10.05 -1.92
C ILE A 35 4.84 9.53 -0.49
N GLY A 36 5.88 8.87 -0.03
CA GLY A 36 6.07 8.45 1.35
C GLY A 36 7.26 9.14 1.97
N ILE A 37 7.37 9.08 3.29
CA ILE A 37 8.58 9.47 4.02
C ILE A 37 9.24 8.19 4.51
N ASP A 38 10.51 8.02 4.18
CA ASP A 38 11.26 6.84 4.58
C ASP A 38 11.77 6.94 6.03
N ASP A 39 12.51 5.92 6.42
CA ASP A 39 13.11 5.80 7.74
C ASP A 39 14.13 6.89 8.09
N ASN A 40 14.75 7.50 7.08
CA ASN A 40 15.72 8.58 7.22
C ASN A 40 15.07 9.97 7.17
N GLY A 41 13.75 10.03 6.93
CA GLY A 41 13.02 11.29 6.74
C GLY A 41 13.11 11.81 5.31
N GLU A 42 13.60 11.00 4.36
CA GLU A 42 13.67 11.35 2.96
C GLU A 42 12.32 11.08 2.27
N GLU A 43 11.94 11.98 1.37
CA GLU A 43 10.78 11.74 0.51
C GLU A 43 11.11 10.65 -0.51
N ILE A 44 10.27 9.63 -0.57
CA ILE A 44 10.32 8.57 -1.56
C ILE A 44 9.09 8.65 -2.45
N LYS A 45 9.30 8.73 -3.75
CA LYS A 45 8.21 8.67 -4.73
C LYS A 45 8.25 7.32 -5.45
N LEU A 46 7.12 6.61 -5.53
CA LEU A 46 7.10 5.28 -6.17
C LEU A 46 7.59 5.36 -7.62
N SER A 47 7.21 6.42 -8.34
CA SER A 47 7.66 6.64 -9.72
C SER A 47 9.18 6.72 -9.89
N ASP A 48 9.94 7.03 -8.83
CA ASP A 48 11.40 7.17 -8.91
C ASP A 48 12.09 5.84 -9.22
N TYR A 49 11.39 4.72 -9.01
CA TYR A 49 11.87 3.37 -9.27
C TYR A 49 11.50 2.85 -10.67
N ASN A 50 10.62 3.54 -11.40
CA ASN A 50 10.15 3.11 -12.71
C ASN A 50 11.31 2.88 -13.68
N GLY A 51 11.40 1.67 -14.23
CA GLY A 51 12.45 1.26 -15.16
C GLY A 51 13.84 1.07 -14.54
N LYS A 52 14.01 1.30 -13.23
CA LYS A 52 15.29 1.11 -12.52
C LYS A 52 15.35 -0.24 -11.80
N LYS A 53 14.28 -0.62 -11.11
CA LYS A 53 14.15 -1.88 -10.37
C LYS A 53 12.70 -2.36 -10.37
N TYR A 54 12.52 -3.66 -10.21
CA TYR A 54 11.25 -4.23 -9.77
C TYR A 54 10.96 -3.81 -8.33
N ILE A 55 9.69 -3.54 -8.04
CA ILE A 55 9.22 -3.19 -6.70
C ILE A 55 8.31 -4.27 -6.17
N LEU A 56 8.66 -4.81 -5.01
CA LEU A 56 7.75 -5.59 -4.18
C LEU A 56 7.18 -4.66 -3.11
N LEU A 57 5.95 -4.21 -3.33
CA LEU A 57 5.24 -3.36 -2.39
C LEU A 57 4.53 -4.23 -1.34
N ASN A 58 4.95 -4.12 -0.09
CA ASN A 58 4.39 -4.84 1.05
C ASN A 58 3.53 -3.88 1.88
N ILE A 59 2.20 -3.96 1.74
CA ILE A 59 1.27 -3.16 2.54
C ILE A 59 1.01 -3.89 3.86
N THR A 60 1.29 -3.25 4.99
CA THR A 60 1.43 -3.92 6.29
C THR A 60 1.03 -3.01 7.46
N ALA A 61 1.03 -3.59 8.66
CA ALA A 61 0.94 -2.88 9.94
C ALA A 61 1.68 -3.69 11.02
N THR A 62 2.17 -3.05 12.09
CA THR A 62 2.88 -3.74 13.18
C THR A 62 2.00 -4.78 13.88
N TYR A 63 0.70 -4.50 13.98
CA TYR A 63 -0.30 -5.42 14.54
C TYR A 63 -0.79 -6.48 13.55
N CYS A 64 -0.31 -6.49 12.30
CA CYS A 64 -0.65 -7.51 11.32
C CYS A 64 0.16 -8.80 11.56
N GLY A 65 -0.38 -9.69 12.41
CA GLY A 65 0.24 -10.99 12.71
C GLY A 65 0.64 -11.80 11.46
N PRO A 66 -0.27 -12.02 10.49
CA PRO A 66 0.05 -12.78 9.27
C PRO A 66 1.15 -12.13 8.42
N CYS A 67 1.22 -10.81 8.38
CA CYS A 67 2.24 -10.08 7.60
C CYS A 67 3.65 -10.46 8.07
N TRP A 68 3.88 -10.57 9.40
CA TRP A 68 5.17 -10.98 9.96
C TRP A 68 5.67 -12.35 9.47
N GLY A 69 4.76 -13.25 9.08
CA GLY A 69 5.10 -14.56 8.54
C GLY A 69 5.86 -14.51 7.21
N THR A 70 5.74 -13.43 6.44
CA THR A 70 6.35 -13.30 5.10
C THR A 70 7.66 -12.50 5.09
N TYR A 71 7.97 -11.73 6.14
CA TYR A 71 9.15 -10.84 6.17
C TYR A 71 10.47 -11.57 5.96
N ASN A 72 10.65 -12.74 6.57
CA ASN A 72 11.87 -13.53 6.38
C ASN A 72 12.05 -13.99 4.92
N GLN A 73 10.96 -14.30 4.22
CA GLN A 73 11.01 -14.65 2.81
C GLN A 73 11.33 -13.42 1.96
N MET A 74 10.71 -12.27 2.26
CA MET A 74 11.02 -11.00 1.61
C MET A 74 12.49 -10.61 1.78
N ASN A 75 13.08 -10.81 2.97
CA ASN A 75 14.50 -10.52 3.21
C ASN A 75 15.40 -11.38 2.30
N LYS A 76 15.11 -12.68 2.19
CA LYS A 76 15.83 -13.61 1.30
C LYS A 76 15.68 -13.23 -0.17
N VAL A 77 14.48 -12.85 -0.59
CA VAL A 77 14.21 -12.45 -1.98
C VAL A 77 14.94 -11.16 -2.31
N GLN A 78 14.90 -10.15 -1.43
CA GLN A 78 15.65 -8.92 -1.65
C GLN A 78 17.14 -9.18 -1.73
N GLU A 79 17.73 -9.96 -0.82
CA GLU A 79 19.17 -10.24 -0.86
C GLU A 79 19.56 -10.95 -2.16
N LYS A 80 18.76 -11.94 -2.59
CA LYS A 80 18.98 -12.67 -3.84
C LYS A 80 18.93 -11.76 -5.08
N TYR A 81 18.02 -10.79 -5.09
CA TYR A 81 17.76 -9.93 -6.24
C TYR A 81 18.12 -8.46 -5.99
N LYS A 82 19.06 -8.15 -5.08
CA LYS A 82 19.30 -6.77 -4.60
C LYS A 82 19.62 -5.74 -5.68
N ASN A 83 20.15 -6.19 -6.82
CA ASN A 83 20.45 -5.35 -7.98
C ASN A 83 19.21 -5.07 -8.84
N GLU A 84 18.20 -5.93 -8.81
CA GLU A 84 17.02 -5.92 -9.68
C GLU A 84 15.72 -5.58 -8.94
N LEU A 85 15.63 -5.89 -7.65
CA LEU A 85 14.44 -5.78 -6.82
C LEU A 85 14.71 -4.89 -5.60
N LYS A 86 13.72 -4.05 -5.25
CA LYS A 86 13.63 -3.36 -3.96
C LYS A 86 12.30 -3.74 -3.30
N VAL A 87 12.35 -4.13 -2.03
CA VAL A 87 11.16 -4.28 -1.19
C VAL A 87 10.87 -2.93 -0.54
N ILE A 88 9.61 -2.49 -0.59
CA ILE A 88 9.11 -1.30 0.09
C ILE A 88 7.99 -1.76 1.02
N SER A 89 8.16 -1.58 2.33
CA SER A 89 7.07 -1.82 3.29
C SER A 89 6.31 -0.53 3.55
N PHE A 90 5.06 -0.49 3.13
CA PHE A 90 4.15 0.62 3.40
C PHE A 90 3.32 0.29 4.64
N HIS A 91 3.58 1.01 5.72
CA HIS A 91 2.89 0.86 7.00
C HIS A 91 1.65 1.75 7.05
N TRP A 92 0.48 1.16 7.31
CA TRP A 92 -0.72 1.94 7.57
C TRP A 92 -0.64 2.63 8.94
N ASP A 93 0.01 1.99 9.92
CA ASP A 93 0.17 2.52 11.26
C ASP A 93 1.41 3.38 11.43
N ASN A 94 1.35 4.28 12.42
CA ASN A 94 2.44 5.21 12.74
C ASN A 94 3.36 4.66 13.85
N GLU A 95 3.59 3.35 13.88
CA GLU A 95 4.28 2.63 14.97
C GLU A 95 5.73 2.29 14.60
N LYS A 96 6.50 3.32 14.23
CA LYS A 96 7.88 3.17 13.70
C LYS A 96 8.82 2.49 14.71
N GLU A 97 8.81 2.91 15.97
CA GLU A 97 9.66 2.31 17.01
C GLU A 97 9.32 0.83 17.25
N GLN A 98 8.02 0.51 17.25
CA GLN A 98 7.56 -0.86 17.42
C GLN A 98 8.02 -1.73 16.25
N TRP A 99 7.92 -1.22 15.02
CA TRP A 99 8.39 -1.93 13.84
C TRP A 99 9.87 -2.29 13.96
N TYR A 100 10.74 -1.32 14.29
CA TYR A 100 12.18 -1.59 14.45
C TYR A 100 12.48 -2.65 15.50
N LYS A 101 11.80 -2.56 16.65
CA LYS A 101 11.96 -3.54 17.73
C LYS A 101 11.63 -4.95 17.25
N MET A 102 10.56 -5.09 16.47
CA MET A 102 10.12 -6.38 15.94
C MET A 102 11.01 -6.86 14.79
N ALA A 103 11.39 -5.98 13.87
CA ALA A 103 12.30 -6.26 12.76
C ALA A 103 13.67 -6.73 13.27
N GLN A 104 14.22 -6.08 14.28
CA GLN A 104 15.48 -6.49 14.92
C GLN A 104 15.34 -7.87 15.56
N LYS A 105 14.26 -8.12 16.30
CA LYS A 105 14.00 -9.44 16.91
C LYS A 105 13.84 -10.55 15.86
N ALA A 106 13.35 -10.19 14.68
CA ALA A 106 13.12 -11.11 13.56
C ALA A 106 14.29 -11.19 12.57
N ASN A 107 15.39 -10.46 12.79
CA ASN A 107 16.55 -10.35 11.89
C ASN A 107 16.16 -9.95 10.45
N ILE A 108 15.39 -8.87 10.35
CA ILE A 108 15.00 -8.25 9.07
C ILE A 108 15.94 -7.08 8.78
N ASP A 109 16.64 -7.15 7.65
CA ASP A 109 17.74 -6.23 7.33
C ASP A 109 17.38 -5.17 6.28
N PHE A 110 16.24 -5.32 5.60
CA PHE A 110 15.81 -4.35 4.62
C PHE A 110 15.08 -3.18 5.29
N LYS A 111 15.64 -1.99 5.05
CA LYS A 111 15.05 -0.69 5.39
C LYS A 111 14.40 -0.09 4.15
#